data_AF-A0A7C7ENX4-F1
#
_entry.id   AF-A0A7C7ENX4-F1
#
_cell.length_a   1.000
_cell.length_b   1.000
_cell.length_c   1.000
_cell.angle_alpha   90.00
_cell.angle_beta   90.00
_cell.angle_gamma   90.00
#
_symmetry.space_group_name_H-M   'P 1'
#
loop_
_entity.id
_entity.type
_entity.pdbx_description
1 polymer ?
#
loop_
_entity_poly.entity_id
_entity_poly.type
_entity_poly.pdbx_seq_one_letter_code
_entity_poly.pdbx_strand_id
1 'polypeptide(L)'
;MKKSLAEEKRDFLFKTIYGETLEEMFIEDDEDKMFEIAELAGLSNYDNSGTFFILPVKGLDAYNLYRITGSGKLGFDIEELGCIDLKDTIIFDKVGNCKWKKYKKDYNLLKDTVDVLKARYNFNGLYHFTDFSNLKNIFEDGYLRSRNECEYSGISFIDGAASSVMSHTAGYVKDCVRFYYRPKTPTLYVNEGIKLQCYINNPHIPIPVYLVFDEELIYLDTTWFTDRNAGCTDVNIDNDAHFFNNIKWDKVFNGEYYIKEDKNIMQAELLSRVPVSLDYLKKIVFRCEIDKERATNLFGYDDRYYANIDFFSEKNNRHTPCRPEHENNFISYYKIAYEKPNSLKVKLYFQKEWIDYETDIIIKDKKGEIIKTSKFNRGICKNMDKPFLIETELNGFNEKWHKLEVYLNGILSVEESLKRYR
;
A
#
# COMPACT_ATOMS: atom_id res chain seq x y z
N MET A 1 23.69 -16.82 -4.37
CA MET A 1 22.62 -15.81 -4.59
C MET A 1 21.51 -16.13 -3.59
N LYS A 2 20.88 -15.16 -2.93
CA LYS A 2 19.73 -15.46 -2.05
C LYS A 2 18.56 -15.86 -2.95
N LYS A 3 17.88 -16.98 -2.66
CA LYS A 3 16.68 -17.41 -3.38
C LYS A 3 15.58 -16.35 -3.20
N SER A 4 14.77 -16.16 -4.22
CA SER A 4 13.55 -15.35 -4.13
C SER A 4 12.53 -16.04 -3.23
N LEU A 5 11.58 -15.28 -2.67
CA LEU A 5 10.53 -15.86 -1.82
C LEU A 5 9.69 -16.91 -2.57
N ALA A 6 9.46 -16.72 -3.87
CA ALA A 6 8.75 -17.70 -4.69
C ALA A 6 9.55 -19.00 -4.86
N GLU A 7 10.87 -18.92 -5.07
CA GLU A 7 11.74 -20.10 -5.12
C GLU A 7 11.80 -20.82 -3.77
N GLU A 8 11.84 -20.09 -2.65
CA GLU A 8 11.81 -20.71 -1.33
C GLU A 8 10.48 -21.41 -1.03
N LYS A 9 9.34 -20.79 -1.40
CA LYS A 9 8.01 -21.43 -1.30
C LYS A 9 7.91 -22.67 -2.18
N ARG A 10 8.49 -22.63 -3.38
CA ARG A 10 8.60 -23.79 -4.27
C ARG A 10 9.42 -24.89 -3.62
N ASP A 11 10.62 -24.59 -3.13
CA ASP A 11 11.49 -25.57 -2.49
C ASP A 11 10.82 -26.20 -1.25
N PHE A 12 10.09 -25.41 -0.47
CA PHE A 12 9.29 -25.88 0.66
C PHE A 12 8.20 -26.87 0.22
N LEU A 13 7.43 -26.51 -0.81
CA LEU A 13 6.40 -27.37 -1.40
C LEU A 13 6.99 -28.70 -1.87
N PHE A 14 8.03 -28.66 -2.69
CA PHE A 14 8.66 -29.86 -3.25
C PHE A 14 9.23 -30.77 -2.15
N LYS A 15 9.94 -30.20 -1.16
CA LYS A 15 10.42 -30.97 0.00
C LYS A 15 9.30 -31.65 0.77
N THR A 16 8.15 -30.98 0.90
CA THR A 16 7.02 -31.51 1.66
C THR A 16 6.32 -32.64 0.91
N ILE A 17 6.18 -32.54 -0.41
CA ILE A 17 5.45 -33.53 -1.22
C ILE A 17 6.35 -34.71 -1.63
N TYR A 18 7.59 -34.43 -2.04
CA TYR A 18 8.51 -35.43 -2.62
C TYR A 18 9.68 -35.82 -1.71
N GLY A 19 9.91 -35.08 -0.61
CA GLY A 19 11.04 -35.31 0.31
C GLY A 19 12.34 -34.61 -0.08
N GLU A 20 12.36 -33.94 -1.23
CA GLU A 20 13.53 -33.30 -1.85
C GLU A 20 13.11 -32.03 -2.60
N THR A 21 14.05 -31.13 -2.85
CA THR A 21 13.83 -29.94 -3.70
C THR A 21 13.80 -30.32 -5.18
N LEU A 22 13.20 -29.43 -5.98
CA LEU A 22 13.28 -29.53 -7.44
C LEU A 22 14.73 -29.62 -7.95
N GLU A 23 15.66 -28.86 -7.36
CA GLU A 23 17.09 -28.90 -7.73
C GLU A 23 17.75 -30.25 -7.40
N GLU A 24 17.42 -30.85 -6.25
CA GLU A 24 17.92 -32.17 -5.85
C GLU A 24 17.40 -33.27 -6.78
N MET A 25 16.13 -33.19 -7.19
CA MET A 25 15.52 -34.14 -8.13
C MET A 25 16.25 -34.19 -9.48
N PHE A 26 16.67 -33.04 -10.01
CA PHE A 26 17.45 -32.95 -11.26
C PHE A 26 18.86 -33.56 -11.19
N ILE A 27 19.37 -33.84 -10.00
CA ILE A 27 20.72 -34.41 -9.81
C ILE A 27 20.68 -35.95 -9.79
N GLU A 28 19.58 -36.56 -9.34
CA GLU A 28 19.49 -38.01 -9.14
C GLU A 28 19.23 -38.82 -10.43
N ASP A 29 19.00 -38.16 -11.58
CA ASP A 29 18.82 -38.76 -12.92
C ASP A 29 17.76 -39.89 -12.95
N ASP A 30 16.69 -39.73 -12.15
CA ASP A 30 15.54 -40.64 -12.10
C ASP A 30 14.58 -40.32 -13.28
N GLU A 31 14.72 -41.05 -14.40
CA GLU A 31 14.00 -40.81 -15.66
C GLU A 31 12.47 -40.68 -15.49
N ASP A 32 11.87 -41.44 -14.55
CA ASP A 32 10.42 -41.39 -14.28
C ASP A 32 10.01 -40.10 -13.56
N LYS A 33 10.83 -39.60 -12.62
CA LYS A 33 10.61 -38.29 -11.96
C LYS A 33 10.91 -37.14 -12.92
N MET A 34 11.92 -37.29 -13.77
CA MET A 34 12.34 -36.29 -14.76
C MET A 34 11.25 -35.98 -15.80
N PHE A 35 10.48 -36.97 -16.25
CA PHE A 35 9.43 -36.75 -17.24
C PHE A 35 8.24 -35.94 -16.68
N GLU A 36 7.76 -36.27 -15.48
CA GLU A 36 6.69 -35.52 -14.79
C GLU A 36 7.11 -34.07 -14.45
N ILE A 37 8.41 -33.85 -14.19
CA ILE A 37 8.97 -32.53 -13.85
C ILE A 37 9.34 -31.71 -15.10
N ALA A 38 9.77 -32.34 -16.19
CA ALA A 38 10.06 -31.64 -17.44
C ALA A 38 8.80 -31.03 -18.08
N GLU A 39 7.62 -31.65 -17.91
CA GLU A 39 6.34 -31.04 -18.24
C GLU A 39 6.04 -29.78 -17.40
N LEU A 40 6.47 -29.76 -16.12
CA LEU A 40 6.35 -28.60 -15.22
C LEU A 40 7.32 -27.47 -15.55
N ALA A 41 8.48 -27.75 -16.14
CA ALA A 41 9.46 -26.71 -16.50
C ALA A 41 9.05 -25.92 -17.75
N GLY A 42 8.17 -26.48 -18.60
CA GLY A 42 7.65 -25.84 -19.83
C GLY A 42 6.38 -25.01 -19.64
N LEU A 43 5.66 -25.19 -18.54
CA LEU A 43 4.44 -24.46 -18.16
C LEU A 43 4.75 -23.64 -16.91
N SER A 44 4.32 -22.38 -16.81
CA SER A 44 4.43 -21.62 -15.55
C SER A 44 3.64 -22.35 -14.48
N ASN A 45 4.28 -23.17 -13.65
CA ASN A 45 3.62 -24.04 -12.69
C ASN A 45 3.33 -23.34 -11.35
N TYR A 46 3.60 -22.05 -11.26
CA TYR A 46 3.22 -21.21 -10.13
C TYR A 46 2.91 -19.79 -10.57
N ASP A 47 2.25 -19.04 -9.70
CA ASP A 47 1.96 -17.62 -9.91
C ASP A 47 3.11 -16.71 -9.46
N ASN A 48 3.15 -15.48 -9.97
CA ASN A 48 4.20 -14.50 -9.65
C ASN A 48 4.37 -14.21 -8.15
N SER A 49 3.32 -14.41 -7.34
CA SER A 49 3.41 -14.21 -5.89
C SER A 49 4.05 -15.40 -5.15
N GLY A 50 4.19 -16.54 -5.83
CA GLY A 50 4.62 -17.81 -5.24
C GLY A 50 3.60 -18.37 -4.25
N THR A 51 2.32 -18.04 -4.42
CA THR A 51 1.24 -18.46 -3.52
C THR A 51 0.56 -19.72 -4.03
N PHE A 52 0.39 -19.87 -5.34
CA PHE A 52 -0.32 -20.99 -5.95
C PHE A 52 0.62 -21.78 -6.84
N PHE A 53 0.59 -23.11 -6.71
CA PHE A 53 1.41 -24.05 -7.47
C PHE A 53 0.55 -25.15 -8.05
N ILE A 54 0.88 -25.58 -9.27
CA ILE A 54 0.25 -26.71 -9.94
C ILE A 54 1.31 -27.80 -10.08
N LEU A 55 1.01 -29.01 -9.59
CA LEU A 55 1.88 -30.17 -9.71
C LEU A 55 1.12 -31.34 -10.37
N PRO A 56 1.75 -32.17 -11.21
CA PRO A 56 1.13 -33.36 -11.77
C PRO A 56 0.81 -34.37 -10.66
N VAL A 57 -0.24 -35.13 -10.87
CA VAL A 57 -0.57 -36.27 -10.02
C VAL A 57 0.11 -37.50 -10.60
N LYS A 58 0.96 -38.14 -9.80
CA LYS A 58 1.77 -39.28 -10.24
C LYS A 58 0.92 -40.37 -10.91
N GLY A 59 1.25 -40.69 -12.16
CA GLY A 59 0.59 -41.75 -12.94
C GLY A 59 -0.83 -41.44 -13.43
N LEU A 60 -1.28 -40.17 -13.41
CA LEU A 60 -2.58 -39.72 -13.93
C LEU A 60 -2.40 -38.51 -14.87
N ASP A 61 -3.24 -38.39 -15.90
CA ASP A 61 -3.38 -37.15 -16.72
C ASP A 61 -4.19 -36.11 -15.93
N ALA A 62 -3.65 -35.68 -14.79
CA ALA A 62 -4.33 -34.83 -13.82
C ALA A 62 -3.31 -34.00 -13.03
N TYR A 63 -3.75 -32.84 -12.54
CA TYR A 63 -2.90 -31.93 -11.77
C TYR A 63 -3.55 -31.57 -10.45
N ASN A 64 -2.75 -31.33 -9.41
CA ASN A 64 -3.19 -30.81 -8.13
C ASN A 64 -2.81 -29.34 -7.98
N LEU A 65 -3.74 -28.54 -7.46
CA LEU A 65 -3.50 -27.15 -7.09
C LEU A 65 -3.15 -27.08 -5.60
N TYR A 66 -2.02 -26.45 -5.31
CA TYR A 66 -1.54 -26.18 -3.96
C TYR A 66 -1.53 -24.67 -3.70
N ARG A 67 -1.79 -24.31 -2.44
CA ARG A 67 -1.61 -22.96 -1.92
C ARG A 67 -0.55 -22.98 -0.82
N ILE A 68 0.47 -22.13 -0.96
CA ILE A 68 1.48 -21.88 0.06
C ILE A 68 1.22 -20.52 0.70
N THR A 69 1.01 -20.51 2.02
CA THR A 69 0.85 -19.29 2.82
C THR A 69 2.05 -19.07 3.72
N GLY A 70 2.19 -17.85 4.26
CA GLY A 70 3.28 -17.48 5.15
C GLY A 70 4.34 -16.61 4.49
N SER A 71 5.03 -15.83 5.30
CA SER A 71 5.96 -14.79 4.87
C SER A 71 7.42 -15.23 4.72
N GLY A 72 7.73 -16.49 5.06
CA GLY A 72 9.09 -16.98 5.21
C GLY A 72 9.73 -16.58 6.55
N LYS A 73 9.33 -15.45 7.14
CA LYS A 73 9.82 -15.01 8.46
C LYS A 73 9.32 -15.88 9.61
N LEU A 74 8.08 -16.35 9.52
CA LEU A 74 7.47 -17.28 10.49
C LEU A 74 7.34 -18.70 9.94
N GLY A 75 7.90 -18.96 8.75
CA GLY A 75 7.74 -20.22 8.02
C GLY A 75 6.65 -20.15 6.95
N PHE A 76 6.31 -21.33 6.44
CA PHE A 76 5.31 -21.55 5.40
C PHE A 76 4.34 -22.66 5.82
N ASP A 77 3.12 -22.57 5.32
CA ASP A 77 2.10 -23.62 5.41
C ASP A 77 1.64 -24.00 4.01
N ILE A 78 1.17 -25.24 3.86
CA ILE A 78 0.66 -25.80 2.60
C ILE A 78 -0.80 -26.22 2.74
N GLU A 79 -1.59 -25.91 1.72
CA GLU A 79 -2.95 -26.42 1.56
C GLU A 79 -3.11 -27.04 0.17
N GLU A 80 -3.57 -28.28 0.12
CA GLU A 80 -4.00 -28.93 -1.12
C GLU A 80 -5.44 -28.50 -1.43
N LEU A 81 -5.62 -27.77 -2.52
CA LEU A 81 -6.92 -27.24 -2.95
C LEU A 81 -7.72 -28.24 -3.80
N GLY A 82 -7.08 -29.31 -4.25
CA GLY A 82 -7.68 -30.41 -4.99
C GLY A 82 -7.18 -30.51 -6.43
N CYS A 83 -7.72 -31.49 -7.14
CA CYS A 83 -7.36 -31.79 -8.52
C CYS A 83 -8.03 -30.81 -9.51
N ILE A 84 -7.29 -30.40 -10.53
CA ILE A 84 -7.71 -29.49 -11.61
C ILE A 84 -7.44 -30.11 -12.98
N ASP A 85 -8.32 -29.81 -13.94
CA ASP A 85 -8.13 -30.14 -15.36
C ASP A 85 -7.62 -28.88 -16.11
N LEU A 86 -6.38 -28.97 -16.63
CA LEU A 86 -5.73 -27.88 -17.35
C LEU A 86 -6.32 -27.63 -18.75
N LYS A 87 -7.03 -28.59 -19.34
CA LYS A 87 -7.58 -28.45 -20.71
C LYS A 87 -8.70 -27.42 -20.78
N ASP A 88 -9.44 -27.24 -19.69
CA ASP A 88 -10.60 -26.35 -19.60
C ASP A 88 -10.40 -25.16 -18.65
N THR A 89 -9.29 -25.09 -17.93
CA THR A 89 -9.08 -24.08 -16.87
C THR A 89 -7.80 -23.26 -17.06
N ILE A 90 -7.95 -21.98 -17.38
CA ILE A 90 -6.85 -21.01 -17.30
C ILE A 90 -6.66 -20.62 -15.83
N ILE A 91 -5.68 -21.22 -15.17
CA ILE A 91 -5.31 -20.88 -13.78
C ILE A 91 -4.38 -19.68 -13.72
N PHE A 92 -3.37 -19.64 -14.60
CA PHE A 92 -2.42 -18.53 -14.69
C PHE A 92 -2.62 -17.79 -16.00
N ASP A 93 -2.65 -16.46 -15.95
CA ASP A 93 -2.68 -15.67 -17.17
C ASP A 93 -1.29 -15.62 -17.85
N LYS A 94 -1.22 -15.01 -19.03
CA LYS A 94 0.01 -14.93 -19.83
C LYS A 94 1.17 -14.22 -19.14
N VAL A 95 0.90 -13.43 -18.11
CA VAL A 95 1.91 -12.70 -17.34
C VAL A 95 2.21 -13.37 -16.00
N GLY A 96 1.61 -14.54 -15.71
CA GLY A 96 1.88 -15.34 -14.52
C GLY A 96 1.01 -15.02 -13.31
N ASN A 97 -0.10 -14.27 -13.46
CA ASN A 97 -1.00 -14.00 -12.35
C ASN A 97 -2.02 -15.13 -12.18
N CYS A 98 -2.25 -15.52 -10.92
CA CYS A 98 -3.28 -16.48 -10.57
C CYS A 98 -4.69 -15.90 -10.77
N LYS A 99 -5.54 -16.62 -11.49
CA LYS A 99 -6.97 -16.37 -11.67
C LYS A 99 -7.85 -17.31 -10.84
N TRP A 100 -7.25 -18.29 -10.16
CA TRP A 100 -7.99 -19.17 -9.25
C TRP A 100 -8.56 -18.37 -8.07
N LYS A 101 -9.83 -18.63 -7.78
CA LYS A 101 -10.54 -18.04 -6.63
C LYS A 101 -11.34 -19.13 -5.95
N LYS A 102 -11.24 -19.18 -4.62
CA LYS A 102 -12.07 -20.04 -3.77
C LYS A 102 -12.79 -19.14 -2.77
N TYR A 103 -14.12 -19.16 -2.84
CA TYR A 103 -14.95 -18.43 -1.88
C TYR A 103 -15.22 -19.24 -0.63
N LYS A 104 -15.49 -18.55 0.47
CA LYS A 104 -16.01 -19.12 1.71
C LYS A 104 -17.36 -19.80 1.43
N LYS A 105 -17.65 -20.89 2.16
CA LYS A 105 -18.86 -21.69 1.95
C LYS A 105 -20.16 -20.90 2.12
N ASP A 106 -20.12 -19.91 3.00
CA ASP A 106 -21.23 -19.03 3.39
C ASP A 106 -21.14 -17.64 2.74
N TYR A 107 -20.43 -17.49 1.61
CA TYR A 107 -20.21 -16.19 0.96
C TYR A 107 -21.49 -15.45 0.58
N ASN A 108 -22.61 -16.15 0.34
CA ASN A 108 -23.90 -15.52 0.07
C ASN A 108 -24.38 -14.70 1.28
N LEU A 109 -24.20 -15.20 2.51
CA LEU A 109 -24.54 -14.46 3.73
C LEU A 109 -23.61 -13.27 3.94
N LEU A 110 -22.33 -13.40 3.60
CA LEU A 110 -21.39 -12.28 3.60
C LEU A 110 -21.83 -11.20 2.61
N LYS A 111 -22.28 -11.61 1.43
CA LYS A 111 -22.77 -10.69 0.39
C LYS A 111 -23.99 -9.91 0.86
N ASP A 112 -24.96 -10.57 1.50
CA ASP A 112 -26.15 -9.90 2.07
C ASP A 112 -25.73 -8.82 3.08
N THR A 113 -24.78 -9.11 3.96
CA THR A 113 -24.27 -8.12 4.93
C THR A 113 -23.51 -6.99 4.24
N VAL A 114 -22.68 -7.30 3.23
CA VAL A 114 -22.01 -6.26 2.43
C VAL A 114 -23.01 -5.34 1.74
N ASP A 115 -24.13 -5.86 1.24
CA ASP A 115 -25.20 -5.05 0.64
C ASP A 115 -25.87 -4.13 1.68
N VAL A 116 -26.04 -4.58 2.93
CA VAL A 116 -26.44 -3.72 4.05
C VAL A 116 -25.40 -2.63 4.32
N LEU A 117 -24.11 -2.97 4.32
CA LEU A 117 -23.04 -1.98 4.55
C LEU A 117 -23.02 -0.90 3.45
N LYS A 118 -23.22 -1.31 2.20
CA LYS A 118 -23.37 -0.39 1.05
C LYS A 118 -24.55 0.55 1.25
N ALA A 119 -25.73 -0.01 1.56
CA ALA A 119 -26.96 0.77 1.70
C ALA A 119 -26.93 1.72 2.90
N ARG A 120 -26.37 1.30 4.05
CA ARG A 120 -26.43 2.06 5.31
C ARG A 120 -25.25 3.00 5.50
N TYR A 121 -24.05 2.61 5.09
CA TYR A 121 -22.81 3.34 5.39
C TYR A 121 -22.07 3.81 4.14
N ASN A 122 -22.65 3.62 2.94
CA ASN A 122 -21.99 3.93 1.67
C ASN A 122 -20.63 3.22 1.53
N PHE A 123 -20.54 1.99 2.05
CA PHE A 123 -19.36 1.14 1.88
C PHE A 123 -19.12 0.88 0.39
N ASN A 124 -17.90 1.10 -0.09
CA ASN A 124 -17.57 1.03 -1.52
C ASN A 124 -16.27 0.28 -1.80
N GLY A 125 -15.91 -0.63 -0.90
CA GLY A 125 -14.68 -1.41 -0.96
C GLY A 125 -13.80 -1.24 0.27
N LEU A 126 -12.67 -1.92 0.23
CA LEU A 126 -11.74 -2.06 1.34
C LEU A 126 -10.57 -1.10 1.19
N TYR A 127 -10.17 -0.47 2.30
CA TYR A 127 -9.20 0.60 2.30
C TYR A 127 -7.87 0.12 2.85
N HIS A 128 -6.79 0.31 2.09
CA HIS A 128 -5.44 0.21 2.59
C HIS A 128 -4.79 1.60 2.49
N PHE A 129 -4.26 2.14 3.59
CA PHE A 129 -3.47 3.37 3.52
C PHE A 129 -1.97 3.04 3.56
N THR A 130 -1.19 3.80 2.81
CA THR A 130 0.27 3.66 2.74
C THR A 130 0.90 5.03 2.48
N ASP A 131 2.24 5.12 2.52
CA ASP A 131 2.96 6.30 2.05
C ASP A 131 3.16 6.24 0.53
N PHE A 132 3.12 7.38 -0.13
CA PHE A 132 3.36 7.53 -1.57
C PHE A 132 4.66 6.85 -2.03
N SER A 133 5.72 6.90 -1.21
CA SER A 133 7.01 6.28 -1.56
C SER A 133 6.91 4.76 -1.74
N ASN A 134 5.92 4.11 -1.14
CA ASN A 134 5.68 2.68 -1.26
C ASN A 134 5.04 2.30 -2.60
N LEU A 135 4.40 3.25 -3.31
CA LEU A 135 3.69 2.97 -4.57
C LEU A 135 4.59 2.37 -5.65
N LYS A 136 5.86 2.79 -5.71
CA LYS A 136 6.81 2.25 -6.70
C LYS A 136 6.93 0.73 -6.58
N ASN A 137 7.20 0.24 -5.38
CA ASN A 137 7.35 -1.21 -5.14
C ASN A 137 6.02 -1.94 -5.33
N ILE A 138 4.90 -1.35 -4.90
CA ILE A 138 3.56 -1.95 -5.07
C ILE A 138 3.21 -2.11 -6.56
N PHE A 139 3.46 -1.10 -7.39
CA PHE A 139 3.16 -1.16 -8.83
C PHE A 139 4.12 -2.05 -9.59
N GLU A 140 5.41 -2.04 -9.25
CA GLU A 140 6.41 -2.91 -9.87
C GLU A 140 6.17 -4.40 -9.55
N ASP A 141 5.76 -4.70 -8.32
CA ASP A 141 5.45 -6.06 -7.88
C ASP A 141 4.08 -6.55 -8.39
N GLY A 142 3.11 -5.65 -8.55
CA GLY A 142 1.73 -6.01 -8.96
C GLY A 142 0.90 -6.62 -7.83
N TYR A 143 1.44 -6.66 -6.60
CA TYR A 143 0.76 -7.15 -5.40
C TYR A 143 0.97 -6.18 -4.24
N LEU A 144 -0.01 -6.17 -3.33
CA LEU A 144 0.15 -5.65 -1.99
C LEU A 144 0.58 -6.80 -1.08
N ARG A 145 1.77 -6.69 -0.48
CA ARG A 145 2.38 -7.71 0.38
C ARG A 145 2.25 -7.37 1.86
N SER A 146 2.35 -8.40 2.70
CA SER A 146 2.33 -8.20 4.15
C SER A 146 3.64 -7.58 4.64
N ARG A 147 3.63 -7.04 5.86
CA ARG A 147 4.82 -6.44 6.46
C ARG A 147 5.97 -7.44 6.53
N ASN A 148 5.71 -8.63 7.06
CA ASN A 148 6.75 -9.63 7.22
C ASN A 148 7.30 -10.11 5.87
N GLU A 149 6.47 -10.20 4.82
CA GLU A 149 6.95 -10.52 3.47
C GLU A 149 7.85 -9.43 2.91
N CYS A 150 7.50 -8.15 3.09
CA CYS A 150 8.34 -7.03 2.67
C CYS A 150 9.69 -7.06 3.39
N GLU A 151 9.68 -7.21 4.72
CA GLU A 151 10.92 -7.30 5.52
C GLU A 151 11.78 -8.51 5.11
N TYR A 152 11.16 -9.68 4.90
CA TYR A 152 11.86 -10.90 4.53
C TYR A 152 12.50 -10.80 3.13
N SER A 153 11.79 -10.16 2.20
CA SER A 153 12.21 -9.97 0.81
C SER A 153 13.10 -8.75 0.62
N GLY A 154 13.37 -7.97 1.66
CA GLY A 154 14.20 -6.75 1.59
C GLY A 154 13.52 -5.60 0.83
N ILE A 155 12.20 -5.61 0.71
CA ILE A 155 11.42 -4.53 0.09
C ILE A 155 11.36 -3.37 1.08
N SER A 156 11.95 -2.24 0.71
CA SER A 156 11.90 -1.02 1.52
C SER A 156 10.50 -0.41 1.49
N PHE A 157 9.99 -0.02 2.66
CA PHE A 157 8.72 0.70 2.77
C PHE A 157 8.73 1.63 3.99
N ILE A 158 7.95 2.71 3.92
CA ILE A 158 7.61 3.54 5.08
C ILE A 158 6.44 2.89 5.80
N ASP A 159 6.64 2.56 7.08
CA ASP A 159 5.61 1.99 7.92
C ASP A 159 4.76 3.08 8.58
N GLY A 160 3.45 2.97 8.40
CA GLY A 160 2.48 3.83 9.05
C GLY A 160 2.22 3.50 10.52
N ALA A 161 2.77 2.44 11.09
CA ALA A 161 2.59 2.06 12.50
C ALA A 161 3.77 2.51 13.38
N ALA A 162 3.48 2.94 14.61
CA ALA A 162 4.53 3.21 15.59
C ALA A 162 5.23 1.92 16.03
N SER A 163 6.55 1.98 16.24
CA SER A 163 7.36 0.83 16.66
C SER A 163 6.83 0.14 17.93
N SER A 164 6.24 0.91 18.86
CA SER A 164 5.60 0.38 20.07
C SER A 164 4.31 -0.41 19.79
N VAL A 165 3.52 -0.01 18.79
CA VAL A 165 2.35 -0.79 18.34
C VAL A 165 2.82 -2.07 17.64
N MET A 166 3.93 -2.00 16.91
CA MET A 166 4.50 -3.14 16.22
C MET A 166 5.02 -4.22 17.18
N SER A 167 5.60 -3.84 18.33
CA SER A 167 6.09 -4.85 19.30
C SER A 167 4.97 -5.68 19.92
N HIS A 168 3.75 -5.15 20.01
CA HIS A 168 2.60 -5.86 20.59
C HIS A 168 1.72 -6.59 19.57
N THR A 169 1.85 -6.27 18.28
CA THR A 169 1.08 -6.95 17.23
C THR A 169 1.57 -8.38 17.06
N ALA A 170 0.65 -9.35 17.12
CA ALA A 170 0.96 -10.77 16.96
C ALA A 170 1.65 -11.06 15.61
N GLY A 171 2.54 -12.07 15.59
CA GLY A 171 3.34 -12.41 14.41
C GLY A 171 2.50 -12.71 13.17
N TYR A 172 1.46 -13.54 13.31
CA TYR A 172 0.59 -13.93 12.19
C TYR A 172 -0.20 -12.74 11.61
N VAL A 173 -0.52 -11.72 12.40
CA VAL A 173 -1.16 -10.49 11.90
C VAL A 173 -0.20 -9.71 11.00
N LYS A 174 1.10 -9.76 11.28
CA LYS A 174 2.14 -9.14 10.43
C LYS A 174 2.42 -9.92 9.15
N ASP A 175 2.02 -11.19 9.08
CA ASP A 175 2.00 -11.99 7.85
C ASP A 175 0.78 -11.69 6.97
N CYS A 176 -0.20 -10.94 7.50
CA CYS A 176 -1.40 -10.59 6.75
C CYS A 176 -1.28 -9.21 6.08
N VAL A 177 -1.87 -9.09 4.89
CA VAL A 177 -2.20 -7.78 4.30
C VAL A 177 -3.45 -7.25 4.99
N ARG A 178 -3.40 -6.00 5.46
CA ARG A 178 -4.45 -5.40 6.30
C ARG A 178 -5.27 -4.39 5.52
N PHE A 179 -6.58 -4.50 5.65
CA PHE A 179 -7.55 -3.58 5.08
C PHE A 179 -8.53 -3.08 6.14
N TYR A 180 -9.02 -1.87 5.94
CA TYR A 180 -10.03 -1.24 6.77
C TYR A 180 -11.34 -1.14 6.01
N TYR A 181 -12.47 -1.16 6.72
CA TYR A 181 -13.79 -1.01 6.10
C TYR A 181 -14.16 0.44 5.79
N ARG A 182 -13.37 1.41 6.25
CA ARG A 182 -13.60 2.84 6.06
C ARG A 182 -12.29 3.63 5.98
N PRO A 183 -12.33 4.84 5.39
CA PRO A 183 -11.24 5.80 5.53
C PRO A 183 -11.22 6.44 6.93
N LYS A 184 -10.23 7.30 7.19
CA LYS A 184 -10.06 8.09 8.44
C LYS A 184 -9.97 7.22 9.70
N THR A 185 -9.17 6.16 9.63
CA THR A 185 -8.95 5.31 10.80
C THR A 185 -8.24 6.10 11.91
N PRO A 186 -8.51 5.79 13.19
CA PRO A 186 -7.83 6.44 14.31
C PRO A 186 -6.30 6.47 14.24
N THR A 187 -5.66 5.39 13.76
CA THR A 187 -4.21 5.33 13.54
C THR A 187 -3.76 6.32 12.48
N LEU A 188 -4.47 6.39 11.34
CA LEU A 188 -4.13 7.36 10.31
C LEU A 188 -4.27 8.78 10.85
N TYR A 189 -5.32 9.11 11.62
CA TYR A 189 -5.47 10.43 12.24
C TYR A 189 -4.19 10.87 12.99
N VAL A 190 -3.55 9.96 13.73
CA VAL A 190 -2.31 10.26 14.46
C VAL A 190 -1.14 10.40 13.50
N ASN A 191 -0.96 9.47 12.57
CA ASN A 191 0.28 9.34 11.80
C ASN A 191 0.29 10.14 10.49
N GLU A 192 -0.87 10.60 10.03
CA GLU A 192 -1.00 11.23 8.73
C GLU A 192 -0.24 12.56 8.61
N GLY A 193 0.42 12.73 7.46
CA GLY A 193 0.98 13.97 6.93
C GLY A 193 2.39 14.30 7.42
N ILE A 194 3.00 15.28 6.77
CA ILE A 194 4.33 15.79 7.13
C ILE A 194 4.19 16.51 8.46
N LYS A 195 4.86 15.99 9.50
CA LYS A 195 4.83 16.56 10.86
C LYS A 195 5.64 17.83 10.94
N LEU A 196 5.37 18.62 11.99
CA LEU A 196 6.28 19.68 12.42
C LEU A 196 7.70 19.13 12.66
N GLN A 197 8.71 19.98 12.48
CA GLN A 197 10.11 19.57 12.58
C GLN A 197 10.46 18.93 13.94
N CYS A 198 9.89 19.44 15.04
CA CYS A 198 10.08 18.88 16.38
C CYS A 198 9.45 17.49 16.58
N TYR A 199 8.51 17.09 15.71
CA TYR A 199 7.82 15.79 15.73
C TYR A 199 8.13 14.94 14.49
N ILE A 200 9.09 15.33 13.64
CA ILE A 200 9.38 14.61 12.39
C ILE A 200 9.88 13.18 12.62
N ASN A 201 10.51 12.93 13.79
CA ASN A 201 10.96 11.59 14.18
C ASN A 201 9.82 10.74 14.77
N ASN A 202 8.64 11.31 14.99
CA ASN A 202 7.48 10.49 15.33
C ASN A 202 7.04 9.69 14.10
N PRO A 203 6.50 8.48 14.29
CA PRO A 203 5.91 7.69 13.22
C PRO A 203 4.90 8.53 12.45
N HIS A 204 5.12 8.68 11.14
CA HIS A 204 4.22 9.43 10.29
C HIS A 204 4.22 8.88 8.87
N ILE A 205 3.14 9.19 8.15
CA ILE A 205 2.94 8.88 6.73
C ILE A 205 2.99 10.22 6.00
N PRO A 206 4.18 10.65 5.55
CA PRO A 206 4.36 12.00 5.03
C PRO A 206 3.41 12.34 3.90
N ILE A 207 3.21 11.41 2.97
CA ILE A 207 2.34 11.56 1.81
C ILE A 207 1.37 10.37 1.79
N PRO A 208 0.27 10.45 2.53
CA PRO A 208 -0.67 9.36 2.65
C PRO A 208 -1.42 9.13 1.33
N VAL A 209 -1.57 7.86 0.96
CA VAL A 209 -2.33 7.41 -0.21
C VAL A 209 -3.24 6.29 0.23
N TYR A 210 -4.49 6.32 -0.23
CA TYR A 210 -5.42 5.21 -0.06
C TYR A 210 -5.47 4.36 -1.34
N LEU A 211 -5.30 3.05 -1.18
CA LEU A 211 -5.59 2.04 -2.18
C LEU A 211 -6.93 1.42 -1.82
N VAL A 212 -7.92 1.52 -2.70
CA VAL A 212 -9.29 1.02 -2.47
C VAL A 212 -9.51 -0.24 -3.30
N PHE A 213 -9.72 -1.35 -2.61
CA PHE A 213 -9.83 -2.69 -3.17
C PHE A 213 -11.28 -3.19 -3.20
N ASP A 214 -11.52 -4.21 -4.03
CA ASP A 214 -12.82 -4.85 -4.14
C ASP A 214 -13.29 -5.55 -2.88
N GLU A 215 -14.58 -5.36 -2.56
CA GLU A 215 -15.26 -6.10 -1.51
C GLU A 215 -15.28 -7.62 -1.78
N GLU A 216 -15.00 -8.08 -3.01
CA GLU A 216 -14.83 -9.49 -3.33
C GLU A 216 -13.80 -10.17 -2.40
N LEU A 217 -12.78 -9.43 -1.92
CA LEU A 217 -11.82 -9.94 -0.94
C LEU A 217 -12.48 -10.44 0.36
N ILE A 218 -13.66 -9.92 0.73
CA ILE A 218 -14.44 -10.41 1.89
C ILE A 218 -14.87 -11.86 1.68
N TYR A 219 -15.14 -12.25 0.44
CA TYR A 219 -15.69 -13.56 0.10
C TYR A 219 -14.62 -14.64 -0.06
N LEU A 220 -13.36 -14.27 -0.31
CA LEU A 220 -12.25 -15.22 -0.53
C LEU A 220 -11.92 -16.02 0.73
N ASP A 221 -11.66 -17.32 0.61
CA ASP A 221 -11.26 -18.17 1.74
C ASP A 221 -9.87 -17.85 2.31
N THR A 222 -9.11 -16.99 1.64
CA THR A 222 -7.81 -16.49 2.07
C THR A 222 -7.89 -15.37 3.12
N THR A 223 -9.09 -14.85 3.41
CA THR A 223 -9.24 -13.67 4.27
C THR A 223 -9.96 -13.96 5.58
N TRP A 224 -9.54 -13.25 6.63
CA TRP A 224 -10.12 -13.25 7.98
C TRP A 224 -10.65 -11.87 8.34
N PHE A 225 -11.54 -11.81 9.32
CA PHE A 225 -12.15 -10.60 9.83
C PHE A 225 -11.73 -10.38 11.27
N THR A 226 -11.63 -9.11 11.68
CA THR A 226 -11.45 -8.75 13.08
C THR A 226 -12.58 -7.84 13.55
N ASP A 227 -12.98 -7.95 14.82
CA ASP A 227 -14.03 -7.11 15.40
C ASP A 227 -13.51 -5.72 15.87
N ARG A 228 -12.19 -5.55 15.85
CA ARG A 228 -11.44 -4.35 16.25
C ARG A 228 -10.02 -4.38 15.68
N ASN A 229 -9.18 -3.42 16.04
CA ASN A 229 -7.77 -3.36 15.65
C ASN A 229 -7.06 -4.70 15.93
N ALA A 230 -6.48 -5.31 14.90
CA ALA A 230 -5.78 -6.60 14.97
C ALA A 230 -4.51 -6.58 15.84
N GLY A 231 -4.03 -5.39 16.21
CA GLY A 231 -2.93 -5.21 17.17
C GLY A 231 -3.36 -5.23 18.63
N CYS A 232 -4.65 -5.31 18.95
CA CYS A 232 -5.15 -5.37 20.32
C CYS A 232 -5.05 -6.79 20.90
N THR A 233 -4.91 -6.91 22.23
CA THR A 233 -4.84 -8.21 22.92
C THR A 233 -6.20 -8.90 23.05
N ASP A 234 -7.29 -8.14 22.98
CA ASP A 234 -8.68 -8.58 23.12
C ASP A 234 -9.42 -8.68 21.77
N VAL A 235 -8.67 -8.74 20.66
CA VAL A 235 -9.24 -8.88 19.32
C VAL A 235 -9.79 -10.29 19.13
N ASN A 236 -11.01 -10.37 18.58
CA ASN A 236 -11.54 -11.62 18.07
C ASN A 236 -11.30 -11.69 16.56
N ILE A 237 -10.95 -12.86 16.07
CA ILE A 237 -10.66 -13.13 14.67
C ILE A 237 -11.41 -14.38 14.25
N ASP A 238 -12.12 -14.29 13.14
CA ASP A 238 -12.80 -15.42 12.51
C ASP A 238 -12.92 -15.18 11.00
N ASN A 239 -13.48 -16.13 10.26
CA ASN A 239 -13.59 -16.05 8.82
C ASN A 239 -14.97 -16.45 8.29
N ASP A 240 -15.96 -16.64 9.15
CA ASP A 240 -17.32 -16.99 8.73
C ASP A 240 -18.27 -15.78 8.71
N ALA A 241 -19.42 -15.98 8.10
CA ALA A 241 -20.49 -15.00 8.01
C ALA A 241 -21.13 -14.71 9.37
N HIS A 242 -21.19 -15.68 10.28
CA HIS A 242 -21.76 -15.47 11.60
C HIS A 242 -20.95 -14.41 12.38
N PHE A 243 -19.63 -14.51 12.37
CA PHE A 243 -18.74 -13.53 12.96
C PHE A 243 -18.87 -12.17 12.27
N PHE A 244 -18.78 -12.14 10.93
CA PHE A 244 -18.87 -10.89 10.15
C PHE A 244 -20.18 -10.13 10.42
N ASN A 245 -21.30 -10.85 10.56
CA ASN A 245 -22.62 -10.27 10.85
C ASN A 245 -22.71 -9.68 12.27
N ASN A 246 -21.91 -10.17 13.20
CA ASN A 246 -21.88 -9.73 14.60
C ASN A 246 -20.87 -8.60 14.88
N ILE A 247 -20.07 -8.20 13.88
CA ILE A 247 -19.22 -7.00 13.99
C ILE A 247 -20.13 -5.78 14.25
N LYS A 248 -19.73 -4.92 15.19
CA LYS A 248 -20.49 -3.72 15.57
C LYS A 248 -20.36 -2.62 14.50
N TRP A 249 -20.96 -2.83 13.34
CA TRP A 249 -20.79 -1.99 12.14
C TRP A 249 -21.12 -0.51 12.36
N ASP A 250 -22.13 -0.19 13.17
CA ASP A 250 -22.44 1.19 13.55
C ASP A 250 -21.27 1.91 14.21
N LYS A 251 -20.50 1.18 15.03
CA LYS A 251 -19.29 1.70 15.66
C LYS A 251 -18.12 1.72 14.70
N VAL A 252 -17.98 0.68 13.86
CA VAL A 252 -16.94 0.65 12.81
C VAL A 252 -17.05 1.88 11.93
N PHE A 253 -18.25 2.18 11.41
CA PHE A 253 -18.53 3.29 10.52
C PHE A 253 -18.80 4.63 11.22
N ASN A 254 -18.61 4.73 12.53
CA ASN A 254 -18.75 5.99 13.24
C ASN A 254 -17.66 6.98 12.80
N GLY A 255 -18.06 8.22 12.47
CA GLY A 255 -17.16 9.31 12.09
C GLY A 255 -16.54 10.04 13.28
N GLU A 256 -17.08 9.86 14.49
CA GLU A 256 -16.68 10.63 15.66
C GLU A 256 -15.42 10.04 16.33
N TYR A 257 -14.26 10.62 16.01
CA TYR A 257 -12.93 10.23 16.54
C TYR A 257 -12.80 10.29 18.08
N TYR A 258 -13.74 10.93 18.78
CA TYR A 258 -13.59 11.31 20.19
C TYR A 258 -14.22 10.34 21.21
N ILE A 259 -14.93 9.29 20.78
CA ILE A 259 -15.43 8.27 21.70
C ILE A 259 -14.31 7.26 21.99
N LYS A 260 -13.56 7.50 23.07
CA LYS A 260 -12.35 6.74 23.45
C LYS A 260 -12.58 5.23 23.51
N GLU A 261 -13.78 4.81 23.93
CA GLU A 261 -14.18 3.41 24.10
C GLU A 261 -14.29 2.64 22.77
N ASP A 262 -14.59 3.34 21.67
CA ASP A 262 -14.88 2.70 20.39
C ASP A 262 -13.69 2.74 19.41
N LYS A 263 -12.58 3.41 19.76
CA LYS A 263 -11.43 3.60 18.86
C LYS A 263 -10.88 2.31 18.27
N ASN A 264 -10.80 1.23 19.06
CA ASN A 264 -10.32 -0.05 18.55
C ASN A 264 -11.35 -0.70 17.64
N ILE A 265 -12.64 -0.61 17.97
CA ILE A 265 -13.75 -1.17 17.16
C ILE A 265 -13.84 -0.43 15.82
N MET A 266 -13.65 0.89 15.80
CA MET A 266 -13.54 1.73 14.60
C MET A 266 -12.41 1.31 13.65
N GLN A 267 -11.53 0.41 14.11
CA GLN A 267 -10.41 -0.17 13.38
C GLN A 267 -10.58 -1.68 13.20
N ALA A 268 -11.81 -2.19 13.11
CA ALA A 268 -12.05 -3.51 12.56
C ALA A 268 -11.39 -3.64 11.17
N GLU A 269 -10.83 -4.82 10.89
CA GLU A 269 -10.00 -5.07 9.71
C GLU A 269 -10.46 -6.32 8.96
N LEU A 270 -10.06 -6.37 7.70
CA LEU A 270 -9.94 -7.60 6.94
C LEU A 270 -8.45 -7.93 6.79
N LEU A 271 -8.10 -9.17 7.08
CA LEU A 271 -6.74 -9.70 7.02
C LEU A 271 -6.64 -10.70 5.87
N SER A 272 -5.88 -10.40 4.82
CA SER A 272 -5.56 -11.39 3.79
C SER A 272 -4.30 -12.15 4.17
N ARG A 273 -4.38 -13.50 4.17
CA ARG A 273 -3.26 -14.40 4.48
C ARG A 273 -2.29 -14.60 3.31
N VAL A 274 -2.61 -14.03 2.16
CA VAL A 274 -1.80 -14.08 0.94
C VAL A 274 -1.62 -12.67 0.39
N PRO A 275 -0.56 -12.43 -0.42
CA PRO A 275 -0.43 -11.19 -1.20
C PRO A 275 -1.70 -10.89 -1.99
N VAL A 276 -2.11 -9.63 -2.03
CA VAL A 276 -3.33 -9.21 -2.73
C VAL A 276 -2.96 -8.58 -4.06
N SER A 277 -3.41 -9.21 -5.16
CA SER A 277 -3.18 -8.70 -6.52
C SER A 277 -3.82 -7.32 -6.71
N LEU A 278 -3.14 -6.47 -7.48
CA LEU A 278 -3.68 -5.19 -7.92
C LEU A 278 -4.83 -5.33 -8.95
N ASP A 279 -5.16 -6.54 -9.40
CA ASP A 279 -6.40 -6.82 -10.15
C ASP A 279 -7.66 -6.47 -9.32
N TYR A 280 -7.56 -6.52 -7.99
CA TYR A 280 -8.64 -6.10 -7.09
C TYR A 280 -8.66 -4.59 -6.81
N LEU A 281 -7.68 -3.82 -7.29
CA LEU A 281 -7.55 -2.39 -7.00
C LEU A 281 -8.49 -1.57 -7.88
N LYS A 282 -9.50 -0.94 -7.26
CA LYS A 282 -10.47 -0.08 -7.97
C LYS A 282 -10.03 1.37 -8.09
N LYS A 283 -9.45 1.93 -7.02
CA LYS A 283 -9.16 3.37 -6.92
C LYS A 283 -7.88 3.63 -6.13
N ILE A 284 -7.18 4.68 -6.50
CA ILE A 284 -6.02 5.20 -5.78
C ILE A 284 -6.33 6.65 -5.44
N VAL A 285 -6.50 6.93 -4.16
CA VAL A 285 -6.95 8.23 -3.66
C VAL A 285 -5.77 8.98 -3.04
N PHE A 286 -5.47 10.13 -3.62
CA PHE A 286 -4.48 11.10 -3.16
C PHE A 286 -5.16 12.21 -2.37
N ARG A 287 -4.45 12.83 -1.42
CA ARG A 287 -5.01 13.92 -0.59
C ARG A 287 -5.21 15.23 -1.38
N CYS A 288 -4.46 15.47 -2.45
CA CYS A 288 -4.59 16.65 -3.30
C CYS A 288 -4.15 16.39 -4.74
N GLU A 289 -4.44 17.34 -5.63
CA GLU A 289 -4.08 17.28 -7.06
C GLU A 289 -2.56 17.20 -7.28
N ILE A 290 -1.75 17.78 -6.39
CA ILE A 290 -0.28 17.78 -6.52
C ILE A 290 0.30 16.38 -6.33
N ASP A 291 -0.17 15.63 -5.33
CA ASP A 291 0.29 14.26 -5.14
C ASP A 291 -0.16 13.36 -6.30
N LYS A 292 -1.36 13.59 -6.84
CA LYS A 292 -1.87 12.89 -8.03
C LYS A 292 -1.05 13.20 -9.28
N GLU A 293 -0.71 14.47 -9.52
CA GLU A 293 0.17 14.89 -10.63
C GLU A 293 1.54 14.22 -10.48
N ARG A 294 2.09 14.18 -9.26
CA ARG A 294 3.36 13.51 -8.99
C ARG A 294 3.31 12.01 -9.28
N ALA A 295 2.23 11.33 -8.92
CA ALA A 295 2.03 9.92 -9.30
C ALA A 295 1.98 9.77 -10.83
N THR A 296 1.25 10.64 -11.52
CA THR A 296 1.14 10.64 -12.98
C THR A 296 2.51 10.81 -13.65
N ASN A 297 3.35 11.71 -13.12
CA ASN A 297 4.69 11.97 -13.63
C ASN A 297 5.64 10.79 -13.42
N LEU A 298 5.51 10.05 -12.32
CA LEU A 298 6.42 8.96 -11.95
C LEU A 298 5.99 7.60 -12.50
N PHE A 299 4.69 7.32 -12.54
CA PHE A 299 4.12 6.00 -12.82
C PHE A 299 3.26 5.99 -14.09
N GLY A 300 3.08 7.14 -14.73
CA GLY A 300 2.17 7.30 -15.86
C GLY A 300 0.73 7.58 -15.42
N TYR A 301 -0.11 7.87 -16.41
CA TYR A 301 -1.54 8.07 -16.19
C TYR A 301 -2.23 6.75 -15.87
N ASP A 302 -3.18 6.80 -14.93
CA ASP A 302 -4.05 5.69 -14.57
C ASP A 302 -5.45 6.24 -14.25
N ASP A 303 -6.48 5.69 -14.89
CA ASP A 303 -7.88 6.10 -14.71
C ASP A 303 -8.38 5.93 -13.25
N ARG A 304 -7.69 5.11 -12.46
CA ARG A 304 -7.99 4.88 -11.04
C ARG A 304 -7.50 6.00 -10.14
N TYR A 305 -6.67 6.93 -10.64
CA TYR A 305 -6.12 8.04 -9.86
C TYR A 305 -7.18 9.11 -9.57
N TYR A 306 -7.36 9.41 -8.29
CA TYR A 306 -8.36 10.36 -7.82
C TYR A 306 -7.79 11.23 -6.70
N ALA A 307 -8.08 12.53 -6.68
CA ALA A 307 -7.69 13.40 -5.56
C ALA A 307 -8.95 13.77 -4.78
N ASN A 308 -8.98 13.43 -3.49
CA ASN A 308 -10.07 13.81 -2.61
C ASN A 308 -9.60 13.82 -1.15
N ILE A 309 -9.55 15.03 -0.59
CA ILE A 309 -9.12 15.26 0.79
C ILE A 309 -10.09 14.67 1.83
N ASP A 310 -11.35 14.42 1.47
CA ASP A 310 -12.37 13.88 2.37
C ASP A 310 -12.18 12.39 2.68
N PHE A 311 -11.18 11.72 2.11
CA PHE A 311 -10.75 10.39 2.54
C PHE A 311 -9.76 10.46 3.70
N PHE A 312 -9.20 11.64 3.95
CA PHE A 312 -8.14 11.87 4.91
C PHE A 312 -8.67 12.56 6.17
N SER A 313 -7.85 12.66 7.20
CA SER A 313 -8.29 13.17 8.49
C SER A 313 -8.86 14.59 8.39
N GLU A 314 -9.96 14.84 9.10
CA GLU A 314 -10.56 16.18 9.26
C GLU A 314 -9.59 17.20 9.83
N LYS A 315 -8.52 16.74 10.50
CA LYS A 315 -7.44 17.61 10.97
C LYS A 315 -6.75 18.34 9.82
N ASN A 316 -6.86 17.88 8.57
CA ASN A 316 -6.31 18.58 7.40
C ASN A 316 -7.07 19.86 7.08
N ASN A 317 -8.29 20.04 7.59
CA ASN A 317 -9.00 21.31 7.47
C ASN A 317 -8.27 22.39 8.30
N ARG A 318 -8.13 23.57 7.70
CA ARG A 318 -7.42 24.73 8.27
C ARG A 318 -7.89 25.13 9.65
N HIS A 319 -9.18 24.95 9.93
CA HIS A 319 -9.80 25.41 11.16
C HIS A 319 -10.00 24.30 12.19
N THR A 320 -9.62 23.06 11.88
CA THR A 320 -9.77 21.94 12.81
C THR A 320 -8.60 21.95 13.79
N PRO A 321 -8.84 22.20 15.10
CA PRO A 321 -7.77 22.13 16.08
C PRO A 321 -7.31 20.67 16.23
N CYS A 322 -6.01 20.48 16.38
CA CYS A 322 -5.43 19.19 16.73
C CYS A 322 -4.29 19.37 17.73
N ARG A 323 -3.88 18.29 18.37
CA ARG A 323 -2.75 18.36 19.29
C ARG A 323 -1.46 18.63 18.50
N PRO A 324 -0.49 19.38 19.06
CA PRO A 324 0.75 19.73 18.36
C PRO A 324 1.48 18.52 17.76
N GLU A 325 1.52 17.39 18.48
CA GLU A 325 2.16 16.16 18.01
C GLU A 325 1.44 15.49 16.83
N HIS A 326 0.19 15.84 16.57
CA HIS A 326 -0.61 15.35 15.45
C HIS A 326 -0.68 16.35 14.28
N GLU A 327 -0.20 17.59 14.48
CA GLU A 327 -0.17 18.60 13.43
C GLU A 327 0.57 18.10 12.20
N ASN A 328 0.06 18.54 11.06
CA ASN A 328 0.58 18.19 9.77
C ASN A 328 0.31 19.31 8.76
N ASN A 329 1.10 19.32 7.69
CA ASN A 329 0.88 20.20 6.56
C ASN A 329 1.33 19.52 5.26
N PHE A 330 0.96 20.12 4.14
CA PHE A 330 1.39 19.73 2.80
C PHE A 330 1.18 20.89 1.83
N ILE A 331 1.84 20.83 0.68
CA ILE A 331 1.65 21.78 -0.41
C ILE A 331 0.40 21.34 -1.17
N SER A 332 -0.67 22.12 -1.09
CA SER A 332 -1.96 21.80 -1.73
C SER A 332 -2.04 22.25 -3.18
N TYR A 333 -1.22 23.24 -3.55
CA TYR A 333 -1.14 23.76 -4.91
C TYR A 333 0.19 24.50 -5.12
N TYR A 334 0.70 24.51 -6.35
CA TYR A 334 1.84 25.35 -6.72
C TYR A 334 1.62 26.01 -8.08
N LYS A 335 2.30 27.14 -8.30
CA LYS A 335 2.33 27.82 -9.60
C LYS A 335 3.74 28.28 -9.91
N ILE A 336 4.20 27.95 -11.12
CA ILE A 336 5.46 28.43 -11.69
C ILE A 336 5.11 29.31 -12.89
N ALA A 337 5.67 30.52 -12.95
CA ALA A 337 5.43 31.46 -14.04
C ALA A 337 6.74 32.15 -14.46
N TYR A 338 6.86 32.41 -15.76
CA TYR A 338 7.89 33.27 -16.32
C TYR A 338 7.39 34.71 -16.33
N GLU A 339 7.88 35.54 -15.41
CA GLU A 339 7.49 36.96 -15.34
C GLU A 339 8.56 37.90 -15.90
N LYS A 340 9.85 37.52 -15.84
CA LYS A 340 10.97 38.34 -16.33
C LYS A 340 12.02 37.51 -17.05
N PRO A 341 12.87 38.14 -17.90
CA PRO A 341 14.02 37.48 -18.50
C PRO A 341 14.88 36.74 -17.47
N ASN A 342 15.11 35.45 -17.72
CA ASN A 342 15.94 34.58 -16.88
C ASN A 342 15.46 34.44 -15.42
N SER A 343 14.17 34.61 -15.13
CA SER A 343 13.64 34.32 -13.79
C SER A 343 12.36 33.47 -13.82
N LEU A 344 12.23 32.61 -12.79
CA LEU A 344 11.01 31.86 -12.53
C LEU A 344 10.40 32.34 -11.23
N LYS A 345 9.14 32.74 -11.28
CA LYS A 345 8.36 33.00 -10.08
C LYS A 345 7.68 31.72 -9.62
N VAL A 346 7.92 31.35 -8.37
CA VAL A 346 7.37 30.16 -7.74
C VAL A 346 6.44 30.59 -6.61
N LYS A 347 5.22 30.08 -6.65
CA LYS A 347 4.22 30.23 -5.59
C LYS A 347 3.86 28.86 -5.05
N LEU A 348 4.00 28.67 -3.75
CA LEU A 348 3.67 27.45 -3.04
C LEU A 348 2.54 27.74 -2.06
N TYR A 349 1.40 27.05 -2.25
CA TYR A 349 0.24 27.18 -1.40
C TYR A 349 0.17 26.00 -0.45
N PHE A 350 0.09 26.29 0.83
CA PHE A 350 0.05 25.28 1.88
C PHE A 350 -1.38 25.02 2.32
N GLN A 351 -1.64 23.79 2.74
CA GLN A 351 -2.94 23.44 3.29
C GLN A 351 -3.21 24.22 4.57
N LYS A 352 -2.23 24.26 5.49
CA LYS A 352 -2.26 25.04 6.74
C LYS A 352 -1.15 26.07 6.77
N GLU A 353 -1.11 26.85 7.85
CA GLU A 353 -0.02 27.81 8.06
C GLU A 353 1.32 27.07 7.96
N TRP A 354 2.21 27.58 7.13
CA TRP A 354 3.54 26.99 6.93
C TRP A 354 4.51 27.37 8.05
N ILE A 355 4.07 28.22 8.99
CA ILE A 355 4.84 28.61 10.16
C ILE A 355 5.24 27.34 10.93
N ASP A 356 6.53 27.21 11.23
CA ASP A 356 7.16 26.01 11.83
C ASP A 356 7.41 24.81 10.89
N TYR A 357 7.34 25.04 9.57
CA TYR A 357 7.87 24.14 8.55
C TYR A 357 9.10 24.75 7.85
N GLU A 358 10.09 23.91 7.58
CA GLU A 358 11.23 24.20 6.72
C GLU A 358 10.88 23.81 5.28
N THR A 359 11.06 24.74 4.34
CA THR A 359 10.82 24.48 2.91
C THR A 359 12.08 24.77 2.11
N ASP A 360 12.54 23.77 1.35
CA ASP A 360 13.66 23.91 0.43
C ASP A 360 13.17 23.80 -1.02
N ILE A 361 13.51 24.78 -1.85
CA ILE A 361 13.32 24.73 -3.30
C ILE A 361 14.69 24.45 -3.93
N ILE A 362 14.79 23.31 -4.62
CA ILE A 362 16.01 22.82 -5.24
C ILE A 362 15.83 22.78 -6.76
N ILE A 363 16.81 23.33 -7.48
CA ILE A 363 16.91 23.22 -8.93
C ILE A 363 18.00 22.24 -9.28
N LYS A 364 17.68 21.26 -10.12
CA LYS A 364 18.63 20.27 -10.63
C LYS A 364 18.84 20.38 -12.13
N ASP A 365 20.02 19.99 -12.58
CA ASP A 365 20.35 19.85 -13.99
C ASP A 365 19.85 18.52 -14.57
N LYS A 366 20.16 18.25 -15.85
CA LYS A 366 19.76 17.01 -16.53
C LYS A 366 20.40 15.75 -15.93
N LYS A 367 21.54 15.88 -15.25
CA LYS A 367 22.23 14.79 -14.57
C LYS A 367 21.75 14.58 -13.14
N GLY A 368 20.89 15.48 -12.63
CA GLY A 368 20.40 15.44 -11.25
C GLY A 368 21.26 16.25 -10.27
N GLU A 369 22.29 16.95 -10.76
CA GLU A 369 23.17 17.76 -9.92
C GLU A 369 22.47 19.04 -9.48
N ILE A 370 22.68 19.43 -8.21
CA ILE A 370 22.05 20.61 -7.63
C ILE A 370 22.72 21.86 -8.22
N ILE A 371 21.94 22.67 -8.91
CA ILE A 371 22.36 23.98 -9.45
C ILE A 371 22.13 25.08 -8.42
N LYS A 372 20.98 25.03 -7.75
CA LYS A 372 20.53 26.11 -6.86
C LYS A 372 19.65 25.56 -5.76
N THR A 373 19.79 26.14 -4.57
CA THR A 373 18.94 25.87 -3.41
C THR A 373 18.43 27.19 -2.85
N SER A 374 17.16 27.24 -2.48
CA SER A 374 16.54 28.38 -1.78
C SER A 374 15.77 27.84 -0.57
N LYS A 375 16.15 28.30 0.63
CA LYS A 375 15.62 27.79 1.90
C LYS A 375 14.69 28.79 2.53
N PHE A 376 13.57 28.30 3.07
CA PHE A 376 12.54 29.10 3.73
C PHE A 376 12.24 28.49 5.08
N ASN A 377 12.34 29.30 6.13
CA ASN A 377 11.95 28.93 7.49
C ASN A 377 11.44 30.16 8.24
N ARG A 378 10.89 29.94 9.45
CA ARG A 378 10.33 30.99 10.30
C ARG A 378 11.32 32.13 10.62
N GLY A 379 12.62 31.84 10.71
CA GLY A 379 13.66 32.85 10.98
C GLY A 379 13.90 33.81 9.82
N ILE A 380 13.60 33.38 8.59
CA ILE A 380 13.89 34.12 7.34
C ILE A 380 12.67 34.92 6.87
N CYS A 381 11.46 34.40 7.02
CA CYS A 381 10.23 35.07 6.56
C CYS A 381 9.56 35.85 7.69
N LYS A 382 9.96 37.11 7.89
CA LYS A 382 9.36 38.00 8.90
C LYS A 382 8.03 38.65 8.50
N ASN A 383 7.65 38.58 7.21
CA ASN A 383 6.36 39.11 6.73
C ASN A 383 5.27 38.04 6.85
N MET A 384 4.45 38.16 7.90
CA MET A 384 3.39 37.23 8.30
C MET A 384 2.04 37.46 7.60
N ASP A 385 1.95 38.34 6.59
CA ASP A 385 0.65 38.73 6.01
C ASP A 385 -0.05 37.61 5.22
N LYS A 386 0.68 36.55 4.82
CA LYS A 386 0.14 35.39 4.08
C LYS A 386 0.77 34.08 4.58
N PRO A 387 0.35 33.56 5.75
CA PRO A 387 0.98 32.39 6.37
C PRO A 387 0.71 31.07 5.64
N PHE A 388 -0.02 31.09 4.52
CA PHE A 388 -0.33 29.93 3.68
C PHE A 388 0.39 29.95 2.32
N LEU A 389 1.26 30.94 2.08
CA LEU A 389 1.90 31.16 0.78
C LEU A 389 3.40 31.44 0.96
N ILE A 390 4.22 30.72 0.21
CA ILE A 390 5.58 31.15 -0.12
C ILE A 390 5.58 31.65 -1.56
N GLU A 391 6.02 32.89 -1.77
CA GLU A 391 6.20 33.50 -3.09
C GLU A 391 7.65 33.93 -3.23
N THR A 392 8.33 33.42 -4.25
CA THR A 392 9.75 33.72 -4.47
C THR A 392 10.09 33.82 -5.95
N GLU A 393 11.12 34.61 -6.26
CA GLU A 393 11.66 34.76 -7.61
C GLU A 393 13.04 34.08 -7.68
N LEU A 394 13.13 33.06 -8.52
CA LEU A 394 14.35 32.31 -8.77
C LEU A 394 15.05 32.86 -10.01
N ASN A 395 16.06 33.70 -9.79
CA ASN A 395 16.88 34.28 -10.87
C ASN A 395 17.89 33.27 -11.44
N GLY A 396 18.24 33.45 -12.71
CA GLY A 396 19.24 32.66 -13.43
C GLY A 396 18.67 31.48 -14.21
N PHE A 397 17.36 31.49 -14.51
CA PHE A 397 16.72 30.46 -15.31
C PHE A 397 17.31 30.40 -16.72
N ASN A 398 17.81 29.23 -17.10
CA ASN A 398 18.43 28.96 -18.40
C ASN A 398 18.30 27.46 -18.76
N GLU A 399 18.86 27.07 -19.90
CA GLU A 399 18.76 25.69 -20.41
C GLU A 399 19.36 24.60 -19.52
N LYS A 400 20.21 24.94 -18.53
CA LYS A 400 20.74 23.98 -17.56
C LYS A 400 19.70 23.59 -16.52
N TRP A 401 18.74 24.47 -16.21
CA TRP A 401 17.69 24.20 -15.23
C TRP A 401 16.72 23.17 -15.81
N HIS A 402 16.75 21.95 -15.28
CA HIS A 402 16.01 20.83 -15.82
C HIS A 402 14.80 20.46 -14.97
N LYS A 403 14.97 20.46 -13.66
CA LYS A 403 13.98 19.98 -12.70
C LYS A 403 13.91 20.90 -11.49
N LEU A 404 12.71 21.15 -11.00
CA LEU A 404 12.46 21.82 -9.73
C LEU A 404 11.89 20.79 -8.75
N GLU A 405 12.46 20.74 -7.55
CA GLU A 405 11.99 19.93 -6.44
C GLU A 405 11.70 20.83 -5.24
N VAL A 406 10.59 20.58 -4.57
CA VAL A 406 10.26 21.27 -3.31
C VAL A 406 10.16 20.24 -2.20
N TYR A 407 10.92 20.48 -1.14
CA TYR A 407 10.95 19.67 0.06
C TYR A 407 10.30 20.42 1.21
N LEU A 408 9.43 19.75 1.96
CA LEU A 408 8.81 20.26 3.18
C LEU A 408 9.27 19.39 4.35
N ASN A 409 10.00 19.95 5.31
CA ASN A 409 10.70 19.23 6.39
C ASN A 409 11.51 18.03 5.86
N GLY A 410 12.21 18.21 4.74
CA GLY A 410 12.99 17.15 4.08
C GLY A 410 12.18 16.13 3.26
N ILE A 411 10.85 16.28 3.18
CA ILE A 411 9.98 15.39 2.39
C ILE A 411 9.72 15.99 1.01
N LEU A 412 10.12 15.28 -0.05
CA LEU A 412 9.88 15.68 -1.43
C LEU A 412 8.37 15.75 -1.72
N SER A 413 7.86 16.97 -1.88
CA SER A 413 6.41 17.27 -1.97
C SER A 413 5.99 17.75 -3.36
N VAL A 414 6.88 18.42 -4.09
CA VAL A 414 6.64 18.83 -5.49
C VAL A 414 7.83 18.41 -6.33
N GLU A 415 7.55 17.89 -7.52
CA GLU A 415 8.54 17.54 -8.53
C GLU A 415 8.04 18.00 -9.89
N GLU A 416 8.80 18.89 -10.55
CA GLU A 416 8.38 19.49 -11.81
C GLU A 416 9.49 19.56 -12.86
N SER A 417 9.16 19.22 -14.11
CA SER A 417 10.05 19.41 -15.24
C SER A 417 10.02 20.86 -15.72
N LEU A 418 11.18 21.52 -15.67
CA LEU A 418 11.30 22.91 -16.11
C LEU A 418 11.35 23.06 -17.64
N LYS A 419 11.35 21.95 -18.39
CA LYS A 419 11.32 21.97 -19.86
C LYS A 419 10.06 22.63 -20.42
N ARG A 420 8.91 22.49 -19.74
CA ARG A 420 7.61 23.02 -20.19
C ARG A 420 7.47 24.55 -20.04
N TYR A 421 8.45 25.20 -19.40
CA TYR A 421 8.47 26.64 -19.15
C TYR A 421 9.52 27.37 -20.00
N ARG A 422 10.00 26.72 -21.06
CA ARG A 422 10.95 27.29 -22.01
C ARG A 422 10.26 27.82 -23.25
#